data_AF-A0A932FXR0-F1
#
_entry.id   AF-A0A932FXR0-F1
#
_cell.length_a   1.000
_cell.length_b   1.000
_cell.length_c   1.000
_cell.angle_alpha   90.00
_cell.angle_beta   90.00
_cell.angle_gamma   90.00
#
_symmetry.space_group_name_H-M   'P 1'
#
loop_
_entity.id
_entity.type
_entity.pdbx_description
1 polymer ?
#
loop_
_entity_poly.entity_id
_entity_poly.type
_entity_poly.pdbx_seq_one_letter_code
_entity_poly.pdbx_strand_id
1 'polypeptide(L)'
;MGRAGWGEIDGLLIDPCDGVHTFFVRFPLEVVFLDEGDRVVAVERLEPWRVGGIHAEARRALELPWGTVERTGILQGQTLLFGLAASSELTRGMGDG
;
A
#
# COMPACT_ATOMS: atom_id res chain seq x y z
N MET A 1 -4.15 13.30 7.29
CA MET A 1 -3.44 12.59 6.20
C MET A 1 -4.12 12.93 4.89
N GLY A 2 -3.39 13.01 3.77
CA GLY A 2 -4.02 13.26 2.47
C GLY A 2 -3.03 13.67 1.40
N ARG A 3 -2.41 12.69 0.74
CA ARG A 3 -1.67 12.91 -0.51
C ARG A 3 -2.66 13.15 -1.65
N ALA A 4 -2.31 13.98 -2.63
CA ALA A 4 -3.15 14.23 -3.81
C ALA A 4 -3.09 13.08 -4.84
N GLY A 5 -2.12 12.17 -4.68
CA GLY A 5 -1.84 10.99 -5.49
C GLY A 5 -0.62 10.27 -4.93
N TRP A 6 -0.13 9.25 -5.62
CA TRP A 6 1.03 8.45 -5.18
C TRP A 6 2.39 9.13 -5.41
N GLY A 7 2.51 10.05 -6.37
CA GLY A 7 3.77 10.78 -6.60
C GLY A 7 4.92 9.82 -6.94
N GLU A 8 6.10 10.03 -6.34
CA GLU A 8 7.25 9.10 -6.42
C GLU A 8 7.15 7.90 -5.47
N ILE A 9 6.10 7.83 -4.64
CA ILE A 9 5.93 6.79 -3.63
C ILE A 9 4.90 5.76 -4.13
N ASP A 10 5.35 4.55 -4.44
CA ASP A 10 4.51 3.47 -4.95
C ASP A 10 3.71 2.71 -3.87
N GLY A 11 3.82 3.10 -2.60
CA GLY A 11 3.17 2.44 -1.48
C GLY A 11 3.57 3.00 -0.13
N LEU A 12 2.77 2.73 0.90
CA LEU A 12 3.08 3.09 2.28
C LEU A 12 2.90 1.87 3.18
N LEU A 13 3.96 1.46 3.87
CA LEU A 13 3.87 0.47 4.94
C LEU A 13 3.61 1.18 6.28
N ILE A 14 2.52 0.83 6.93
CA ILE A 14 2.14 1.32 8.26
C ILE A 14 2.41 0.21 9.27
N ASP A 15 3.25 0.50 10.26
CA ASP A 15 3.68 -0.41 11.31
C ASP A 15 3.73 0.37 12.65
N PRO A 16 2.93 0.02 13.68
CA PRO A 16 1.87 -1.00 13.71
C PRO A 16 0.56 -0.56 13.06
N CYS A 17 -0.16 -1.51 12.46
CA CYS A 17 -1.52 -1.28 11.95
C CYS A 17 -2.29 -2.59 11.74
N ASP A 18 -3.49 -2.67 12.31
CA ASP A 18 -4.45 -3.77 12.19
C ASP A 18 -5.76 -3.35 11.50
N GLY A 19 -5.94 -2.06 11.22
CA GLY A 19 -7.11 -1.51 10.56
C GLY A 19 -6.83 -0.16 9.91
N VAL A 20 -7.43 0.07 8.73
CA VAL A 20 -7.24 1.29 7.95
C VAL A 20 -8.59 1.97 7.73
N HIS A 21 -8.60 3.30 7.83
CA HIS A 21 -9.68 4.13 7.31
C HIS A 21 -9.16 5.03 6.20
N THR A 22 -10.00 5.37 5.24
CA THR A 22 -9.65 6.27 4.12
C THR A 22 -10.22 7.68 4.29
N PHE A 23 -10.46 8.12 5.54
CA PHE A 23 -10.80 9.51 5.80
C PHE A 23 -9.69 10.43 5.29
N PHE A 24 -10.09 11.48 4.57
CA PHE A 24 -9.17 12.45 3.95
C PHE A 24 -8.26 11.90 2.85
N VAL A 25 -8.44 10.64 2.43
CA VAL A 25 -7.84 10.08 1.21
C VAL A 25 -8.73 10.44 0.02
N ARG A 26 -8.15 10.90 -1.09
CA ARG A 26 -8.88 11.43 -2.26
C ARG A 26 -9.03 10.43 -3.41
N PHE A 27 -8.42 9.26 -3.32
CA PHE A 27 -8.41 8.23 -4.35
C PHE A 27 -8.53 6.83 -3.73
N PRO A 28 -9.00 5.82 -4.47
CA PRO A 28 -9.09 4.46 -3.96
C PRO A 28 -7.70 3.83 -3.78
N LEU A 29 -7.58 3.00 -2.75
CA LEU A 29 -6.35 2.29 -2.43
C LEU A 29 -6.61 0.80 -2.18
N GLU A 30 -5.58 -0.01 -2.37
CA GLU A 30 -5.55 -1.39 -1.94
C GLU A 30 -4.76 -1.46 -0.63
N VAL A 31 -5.25 -2.19 0.37
CA VAL A 31 -4.56 -2.43 1.64
C VAL A 31 -4.26 -3.92 1.74
N VAL A 32 -2.99 -4.26 1.92
CA VAL A 32 -2.54 -5.62 2.22
C VAL A 32 -2.17 -5.68 3.69
N PHE A 33 -2.95 -6.41 4.48
CA PHE A 33 -2.68 -6.63 5.90
C PHE A 33 -1.72 -7.80 6.07
N LEU A 34 -0.68 -7.61 6.88
CA LEU A 34 0.39 -8.57 7.11
C LEU A 34 0.47 -8.94 8.60
N ASP A 35 0.71 -10.21 8.90
CA ASP A 35 1.02 -10.68 10.26
C ASP A 35 2.45 -10.30 10.70
N GLU A 36 2.87 -10.75 11.89
CA GLU A 36 4.22 -10.49 12.40
C GLU A 36 5.34 -11.01 11.47
N GLY A 37 5.08 -12.07 10.71
CA GLY A 37 6.00 -12.72 9.78
C GLY A 37 5.86 -12.29 8.32
N ASP A 38 5.24 -11.14 8.05
CA ASP A 38 4.99 -10.60 6.69
C ASP A 38 4.10 -11.49 5.82
N ARG A 39 3.29 -12.36 6.44
CA ARG A 39 2.30 -13.15 5.72
C ARG A 39 1.03 -12.34 5.51
N VAL A 40 0.51 -12.33 4.29
CA VAL A 40 -0.74 -11.66 3.94
C VAL A 40 -1.91 -12.34 4.64
N VAL A 41 -2.54 -11.65 5.58
CA VAL A 41 -3.72 -12.13 6.31
C VAL A 41 -5.02 -11.63 5.69
N ALA A 42 -5.01 -10.47 5.04
CA ALA A 42 -6.16 -9.94 4.31
C ALA A 42 -5.73 -8.96 3.20
N VAL A 43 -6.61 -8.80 2.21
CA VAL A 43 -6.48 -7.76 1.18
C VAL A 43 -7.81 -7.04 1.06
N GLU A 44 -7.78 -5.71 1.16
CA GLU A 44 -8.96 -4.86 1.02
C GLU A 44 -8.79 -3.84 -0.10
N ARG A 45 -9.90 -3.52 -0.75
CA ARG A 45 -10.03 -2.47 -1.77
C ARG A 45 -10.91 -1.38 -1.19
N LEU A 46 -10.32 -0.25 -0.83
CA LEU A 46 -11.00 0.82 -0.11
C LEU A 46 -11.16 2.06 -0.97
N GLU A 47 -12.41 2.43 -1.22
CA GLU A 47 -12.78 3.73 -1.79
C GLU A 47 -12.56 4.87 -0.77
N PRO A 48 -12.48 6.13 -1.23
CA PRO A 48 -12.47 7.29 -0.34
C PRO A 48 -13.61 7.28 0.68
N TRP A 49 -13.33 7.77 1.89
CA TRP A 49 -14.32 7.91 2.98
C TRP A 49 -14.95 6.58 3.39
N ARG A 50 -14.13 5.55 3.60
CA ARG A 50 -14.52 4.24 4.09
C ARG A 50 -13.70 3.86 5.32
N VAL A 51 -14.28 2.97 6.11
CA VAL A 51 -13.59 2.27 7.20
C VAL A 51 -13.41 0.84 6.73
N GLY A 52 -12.16 0.36 6.69
CA GLY A 52 -11.83 -1.03 6.39
C GLY A 52 -12.08 -1.95 7.58
N GLY A 53 -11.81 -3.23 7.39
CA GLY A 53 -11.84 -4.22 8.46
C GLY A 53 -10.76 -3.99 9.52
N ILE A 54 -11.00 -4.51 10.73
CA ILE A 54 -9.97 -4.71 11.74
C ILE A 54 -9.57 -6.18 11.68
N HIS A 55 -8.29 -6.43 11.43
CA HIS A 55 -7.72 -7.77 11.28
C HIS A 55 -6.82 -8.07 12.47
N ALA A 56 -7.33 -8.82 13.45
CA ALA A 56 -6.63 -9.08 14.71
C ALA A 56 -5.27 -9.81 14.54
N GLU A 57 -5.10 -10.55 13.43
CA GLU A 57 -3.83 -11.21 13.08
C GLU A 57 -2.83 -10.26 12.41
N ALA A 58 -3.26 -9.07 12.00
CA ALA A 58 -2.43 -8.11 11.31
C ALA A 58 -1.58 -7.29 12.29
N ARG A 59 -0.29 -7.16 11.94
CA ARG A 59 0.69 -6.32 12.61
C ARG A 59 1.03 -5.08 11.78
N ARG A 60 0.88 -5.17 10.45
CA ARG A 60 1.20 -4.11 9.48
C ARG A 60 0.11 -4.00 8.43
N ALA A 61 -0.02 -2.80 7.85
CA ALA A 61 -0.85 -2.54 6.69
C ALA A 61 -0.02 -1.88 5.58
N LEU A 62 0.05 -2.53 4.42
CA LEU A 62 0.70 -1.99 3.23
C LEU A 62 -0.37 -1.35 2.33
N GLU A 63 -0.44 -0.02 2.33
CA GLU A 63 -1.25 0.73 1.36
C GLU A 63 -0.57 0.76 0.00
N LEU A 64 -1.30 0.41 -1.04
CA LEU A 64 -0.84 0.35 -2.42
C LEU A 64 -1.78 1.12 -3.36
N PRO A 65 -1.26 1.63 -4.49
CA PRO A 65 -2.09 2.14 -5.58
C PRO A 65 -3.09 1.10 -6.04
N TRP A 66 -4.28 1.57 -6.44
CA TRP A 66 -5.31 0.70 -6.97
C TRP A 66 -4.81 -0.16 -8.15
N GLY A 67 -5.19 -1.45 -8.15
CA GLY A 67 -4.79 -2.42 -9.17
C GLY A 67 -3.36 -2.95 -9.02
N THR A 68 -2.66 -2.63 -7.94
CA THR A 68 -1.31 -3.16 -7.68
C THR A 68 -1.37 -4.63 -7.32
N VAL A 69 -2.31 -5.04 -6.46
CA VAL A 69 -2.48 -6.44 -6.02
C VAL A 69 -2.68 -7.37 -7.23
N GLU A 70 -3.53 -6.96 -8.17
CA GLU A 70 -3.80 -7.74 -9.38
C GLU A 70 -2.58 -7.78 -10.31
N ARG A 71 -1.89 -6.65 -10.47
CA ARG A 71 -0.68 -6.53 -11.31
C ARG A 71 0.49 -7.36 -10.77
N THR A 72 0.63 -7.48 -9.46
CA THR A 72 1.73 -8.20 -8.81
C THR A 72 1.37 -9.63 -8.43
N GLY A 73 0.09 -9.99 -8.45
CA GLY A 73 -0.38 -11.31 -8.06
C GLY A 73 -0.25 -11.57 -6.56
N ILE A 74 -0.34 -10.53 -5.72
CA ILE A 74 -0.36 -10.68 -4.26
C ILE A 74 -1.64 -11.41 -3.87
N LEU A 75 -1.49 -12.47 -3.08
CA LEU A 75 -2.59 -13.30 -2.60
C LEU A 75 -2.49 -13.52 -1.09
N GLN A 76 -3.65 -13.69 -0.46
CA GLN A 76 -3.73 -14.07 0.94
C GLN A 76 -2.97 -15.39 1.19
N GLY A 77 -2.23 -15.44 2.30
CA GLY A 77 -1.41 -16.56 2.71
C GLY A 77 0.02 -16.56 2.17
N GLN A 78 0.37 -15.67 1.23
CA GLN A 78 1.74 -15.47 0.77
C GLN A 78 2.57 -14.67 1.79
N THR A 79 3.88 -14.89 1.81
CA THR A 79 4.82 -14.08 2.59
C THR A 79 5.52 -13.09 1.67
N LEU A 80 5.52 -11.81 2.06
CA LEU A 80 6.25 -10.77 1.34
C LEU A 80 7.66 -10.63 1.91
N LEU A 81 8.61 -10.31 1.03
CA LEU A 81 9.99 -10.01 1.41
C LEU A 81 10.25 -8.53 1.19
N PHE A 82 10.74 -7.85 2.23
CA PHE A 82 11.14 -6.46 2.16
C PHE A 82 12.65 -6.35 1.94
N GLY A 83 13.04 -5.52 0.98
CA GLY A 83 14.43 -5.24 0.66
C GLY A 83 14.61 -3.78 0.29
N LEU A 84 15.85 -3.30 0.40
CA LEU A 84 16.21 -1.97 -0.08
C LEU A 84 16.42 -2.04 -1.60
N ALA A 85 15.74 -1.17 -2.35
CA ALA A 85 16.07 -0.93 -3.74
C ALA A 85 17.16 0.15 -3.81
N ALA A 86 18.14 -0.02 -4.70
CA ALA A 86 19.05 1.07 -5.03
C ALA A 86 18.26 2.19 -5.72
N SER A 87 18.33 3.42 -5.21
CA SER A 87 17.75 4.58 -5.89
C SER A 87 18.46 4.78 -7.22
N SER A 88 17.73 4.71 -8.33
CA SER A 88 18.23 5.24 -9.60
C SER A 88 17.83 6.71 -9.69
N GLU A 89 18.81 7.61 -9.79
CA GLU A 89 18.57 9.03 -10.04
C GLU A 89 17.85 9.17 -11.38
N LEU A 90 16.55 9.50 -11.35
CA LEU A 90 15.80 9.82 -12.56
C LEU A 90 16.10 11.27 -12.95
N THR A 91 17.24 11.51 -13.59
CA THR A 91 17.47 12.77 -14.31
C THR A 91 16.52 12.82 -15.50
N ARG A 92 15.26 13.23 -15.29
CA ARG A 92 14.43 13.71 -16.39
C ARG A 92 14.80 15.16 -16.63
N GLY A 93 15.81 15.31 -17.49
CA GLY A 93 16.24 16.59 -18.04
C GLY A 93 15.10 17.31 -18.76
N MET A 94 15.14 18.63 -18.59
CA MET A 94 14.69 19.65 -19.53
C MET A 94 14.85 19.20 -21.00
N GLY A 95 13.81 19.38 -21.83
CA GLY A 95 13.89 19.14 -23.28
C GLY A 95 12.57 19.32 -24.02
N ASP A 96 12.40 20.53 -24.54
CA ASP A 96 11.75 20.89 -25.82
C ASP A 96 10.22 21.05 -25.88
N GLY A 97 9.82 22.33 -26.00
CA GLY A 97 8.48 22.81 -26.31
C GLY A 97 8.35 24.31 -26.07
#